data_AF-A0A2R6C2K4-F1
#
_entry.id   AF-A0A2R6C2K4-F1
#
_cell.length_a   1.000
_cell.length_b   1.000
_cell.length_c   1.000
_cell.angle_alpha   90.00
_cell.angle_beta   90.00
_cell.angle_gamma   90.00
#
_symmetry.space_group_name_H-M   'P 1'
#
loop_
_entity.id
_entity.type
_entity.pdbx_description
1 polymer ?
#
loop_
_entity_poly.entity_id
_entity_poly.type
_entity_poly.pdbx_seq_one_letter_code
_entity_poly.pdbx_strand_id
1 'polypeptide(L)'
;VKEGRAEWLIENPKNEFVAWFLGYNVVKTDREAFWFRPHKARISQDGELCGRVELVQNTYFGKKVRVRGNGWSVEVFEQENVPKVGSLVYVKLLEMHHFENEKL
;
A
#
# COMPACT_ATOMS: atom_id res chain seq x y z
N VAL A 1 5.09 6.81 28.30
CA VAL A 1 3.78 7.15 27.71
C VAL A 1 3.97 7.75 26.31
N LYS A 2 4.32 6.93 25.31
CA LYS A 2 4.41 7.36 23.89
C LYS A 2 3.36 6.69 23.01
N GLU A 3 2.96 5.47 23.37
CA GLU A 3 2.00 4.63 22.63
C GLU A 3 0.58 5.18 22.50
N GLY A 4 0.22 6.25 23.21
CA GLY A 4 -1.10 6.88 23.17
C GLY A 4 -1.18 8.18 22.36
N ARG A 5 -0.07 8.64 21.76
CA ARG A 5 -0.09 9.85 20.93
C ARG A 5 -0.52 9.49 19.51
N ALA A 6 -1.40 10.31 18.93
CA ALA A 6 -1.91 10.10 17.58
C ALA A 6 -0.78 9.97 16.56
N GLU A 7 0.28 10.77 16.66
CA GLU A 7 1.43 10.68 15.73
C GLU A 7 2.11 9.31 15.79
N TRP A 8 2.30 8.76 16.99
CA TRP A 8 2.96 7.47 17.15
C TRP A 8 2.12 6.31 16.60
N LEU A 9 0.80 6.33 16.84
CA LEU A 9 -0.13 5.33 16.29
C LEU A 9 -0.25 5.43 14.78
N ILE A 10 -0.18 6.66 14.24
CA ILE A 10 -0.18 6.92 12.81
C ILE A 10 1.05 6.33 12.16
N GLU A 11 2.21 6.36 12.81
CA GLU A 11 3.47 5.85 12.27
C GLU A 11 3.69 4.35 12.53
N ASN A 12 3.11 3.80 13.59
CA ASN A 12 3.35 2.43 14.06
C ASN A 12 2.02 1.69 14.29
N PRO A 13 1.29 1.30 13.22
CA PRO A 13 0.06 0.53 13.36
C PRO A 13 0.34 -0.82 14.04
N LYS A 14 -0.31 -1.07 15.18
CA LYS A 14 -0.08 -2.28 16.00
C LYS A 14 -0.56 -3.58 15.34
N ASN A 15 -1.49 -3.51 14.39
CA ASN A 15 -2.02 -4.67 13.67
C ASN A 15 -2.65 -4.26 12.33
N GLU A 16 -3.06 -5.25 11.55
CA GLU A 16 -3.64 -5.08 10.22
C GLU A 16 -4.88 -4.20 10.21
N PHE A 17 -5.76 -4.35 11.20
CA PHE A 17 -6.98 -3.55 11.29
C PHE A 17 -6.65 -2.07 11.49
N VAL A 18 -5.71 -1.77 12.39
CA VAL A 18 -5.25 -0.40 12.64
C VAL A 18 -4.57 0.18 11.39
N ALA A 19 -3.72 -0.59 10.70
CA ALA A 19 -3.08 -0.16 9.46
C ALA A 19 -4.13 0.17 8.39
N TRP A 20 -5.09 -0.74 8.14
CA TRP A 20 -6.17 -0.52 7.19
C TRP A 20 -7.02 0.71 7.55
N PHE A 21 -7.41 0.85 8.82
CA PHE A 21 -8.19 2.00 9.30
C PHE A 21 -7.47 3.33 9.09
N LEU A 22 -6.14 3.34 9.25
CA LEU A 22 -5.29 4.52 9.01
C LEU A 22 -4.97 4.75 7.52
N GLY A 23 -5.53 3.96 6.61
CA GLY A 23 -5.35 4.10 5.16
C GLY A 23 -4.01 3.56 4.64
N TYR A 24 -3.40 2.61 5.35
CA TYR A 24 -2.28 1.84 4.82
C TYR A 24 -2.77 0.77 3.85
N ASN A 25 -1.93 0.45 2.88
CA ASN A 25 -2.04 -0.79 2.14
C ASN A 25 -1.55 -1.93 3.03
N VAL A 26 -2.33 -3.02 3.09
CA VAL A 26 -1.94 -4.27 3.74
C VAL A 26 -1.94 -5.35 2.68
N VAL A 27 -0.81 -6.04 2.51
CA VAL A 27 -0.63 -7.10 1.53
C VAL A 27 -0.27 -8.38 2.27
N LYS A 28 -0.99 -9.45 1.94
CA LYS A 28 -0.68 -10.80 2.40
C LYS A 28 -0.29 -11.65 1.21
N THR A 29 0.88 -12.23 1.28
CA THR A 29 1.37 -13.22 0.34
C THR A 29 1.52 -14.56 1.07
N ASP A 30 1.74 -15.65 0.33
CA ASP A 30 2.00 -16.96 0.93
C ASP A 30 3.24 -16.98 1.85
N ARG A 31 4.12 -15.98 1.74
CA ARG A 31 5.39 -15.91 2.46
C ARG A 31 5.36 -14.93 3.64
N GLU A 32 4.56 -13.88 3.56
CA GLU A 32 4.61 -12.77 4.51
C GLU A 32 3.39 -11.85 4.43
N ALA A 33 3.14 -11.15 5.53
CA ALA A 33 2.23 -10.01 5.61
C ALA A 33 3.04 -8.73 5.84
N PHE A 34 2.75 -7.70 5.06
CA PHE A 34 3.42 -6.41 5.17
C PHE A 34 2.46 -5.26 4.86
N TRP A 35 2.86 -4.05 5.24
CA TRP A 35 2.07 -2.85 5.05
C TRP A 35 2.94 -1.66 4.63
N PHE A 36 2.32 -0.71 3.93
CA PHE A 36 2.97 0.51 3.45
C PHE A 36 1.95 1.63 3.17
N ARG A 37 2.39 2.88 3.22
CA ARG A 37 1.55 4.04 2.85
C ARG A 37 1.41 4.11 1.32
N PRO A 38 0.27 4.55 0.77
CA PRO A 38 0.10 4.72 -0.68
C PRO A 38 1.16 5.58 -1.39
N HIS A 39 1.70 6.58 -0.71
CA HIS A 39 2.77 7.46 -1.24
C HIS A 39 4.19 6.88 -1.07
N LYS A 40 4.32 5.70 -0.46
CA LYS A 40 5.56 4.93 -0.32
C LYS A 40 5.62 3.76 -1.30
N ALA A 41 4.90 3.88 -2.40
CA ALA A 41 4.94 2.99 -3.54
C ALA A 41 4.81 3.81 -4.83
N ARG A 42 5.22 3.22 -5.94
CA ARG A 42 5.06 3.78 -7.29
C ARG A 42 4.88 2.69 -8.32
N ILE A 43 4.30 3.01 -9.46
CA ILE A 43 4.20 2.13 -10.61
C ILE A 43 5.51 2.19 -11.39
N SER A 44 6.19 1.05 -11.53
CA SER A 44 7.51 0.97 -12.16
C SER A 44 7.76 -0.44 -12.68
N GLN A 45 8.51 -0.59 -13.77
CA GLN A 45 8.76 -1.89 -14.41
C GLN A 45 9.58 -2.86 -13.55
N ASP A 46 10.32 -2.36 -12.57
CA ASP A 46 11.12 -3.12 -11.60
C ASP A 46 10.37 -3.40 -10.28
N GLY A 47 9.04 -3.25 -10.26
CA GLY A 47 8.20 -3.42 -9.09
C GLY A 47 8.03 -4.87 -8.65
N GLU A 48 7.89 -5.09 -7.34
CA GLU A 48 7.72 -6.42 -6.74
C GLU A 48 6.29 -6.95 -6.85
N LEU A 49 5.29 -6.06 -6.91
CA LEU A 49 3.87 -6.43 -6.90
C LEU A 49 3.25 -6.27 -8.28
N CYS A 50 2.91 -7.38 -8.93
CA CYS A 50 2.22 -7.39 -10.21
C CYS A 50 0.70 -7.46 -10.03
N GLY A 51 -0.03 -6.58 -10.70
CA GLY A 51 -1.49 -6.53 -10.63
C GLY A 51 -2.12 -5.74 -11.77
N ARG A 52 -3.46 -5.69 -11.79
CA ARG A 52 -4.23 -4.92 -12.77
C ARG A 52 -4.78 -3.66 -12.16
N VAL A 53 -4.76 -2.56 -12.91
CA VAL A 53 -5.40 -1.31 -12.50
C VAL A 53 -6.91 -1.50 -12.50
N GLU A 54 -7.54 -1.32 -11.34
CA GLU A 54 -9.00 -1.38 -11.19
C GLU A 54 -9.66 -0.01 -11.19
N LEU A 55 -8.96 1.01 -10.68
CA LEU A 55 -9.52 2.33 -10.49
C LEU A 55 -8.43 3.40 -10.59
N VAL A 56 -8.80 4.53 -11.19
CA VAL A 56 -8.00 5.76 -11.21
C VAL A 56 -8.88 6.90 -10.73
N GLN A 57 -8.48 7.56 -9.64
CA GLN A 57 -9.20 8.69 -9.05
C GLN A 57 -8.34 9.96 -9.05
N ASN A 58 -8.94 11.08 -9.40
CA ASN A 58 -8.32 12.39 -9.23
C ASN A 58 -8.32 12.75 -7.74
N THR A 59 -7.20 13.30 -7.27
CA THR A 59 -7.04 13.82 -5.92
C THR A 59 -6.35 15.19 -5.99
N TYR A 60 -6.32 15.90 -4.86
CA TYR A 60 -5.63 17.20 -4.79
C TYR A 60 -4.10 17.08 -5.06
N PHE A 61 -3.51 15.92 -4.79
CA PHE A 61 -2.05 15.70 -4.88
C PHE A 61 -1.60 14.92 -6.13
N GLY A 62 -2.51 14.72 -7.10
CA GLY A 62 -2.27 13.89 -8.28
C GLY A 62 -3.37 12.83 -8.44
N LYS A 63 -2.97 11.61 -8.79
CA LYS A 63 -3.89 10.53 -9.15
C LYS A 63 -3.68 9.36 -8.19
N LYS A 64 -4.76 8.89 -7.59
CA LYS A 64 -4.75 7.68 -6.78
C LYS A 64 -5.14 6.50 -7.67
N VAL A 65 -4.25 5.54 -7.83
CA VAL A 65 -4.41 4.36 -8.67
C VAL A 65 -4.58 3.14 -7.79
N ARG A 66 -5.69 2.42 -7.94
CA ARG A 66 -5.90 1.14 -7.27
C ARG A 66 -5.44 0.01 -8.18
N VAL A 67 -4.53 -0.81 -7.67
CA VAL A 67 -4.00 -2.00 -8.35
C VAL A 67 -4.42 -3.23 -7.55
N ARG A 68 -5.02 -4.20 -8.24
CA ARG A 68 -5.41 -5.49 -7.66
C ARG A 68 -4.50 -6.59 -8.15
N GLY A 69 -3.92 -7.34 -7.22
CA GLY A 69 -3.23 -8.59 -7.49
C GLY A 69 -4.05 -9.78 -7.01
N ASN A 70 -3.41 -10.94 -6.95
CA ASN A 70 -4.03 -12.15 -6.42
C ASN A 70 -4.15 -12.06 -4.90
N GLY A 71 -5.37 -11.91 -4.39
CA GLY A 71 -5.65 -11.85 -2.94
C GLY A 71 -5.36 -10.52 -2.25
N TRP A 72 -4.96 -9.47 -2.98
CA TRP A 72 -4.71 -8.13 -2.42
C TRP A 72 -5.15 -7.00 -3.35
N SER A 73 -5.35 -5.82 -2.78
CA SER A 73 -5.63 -4.57 -3.49
C SER A 73 -4.90 -3.43 -2.80
N VAL A 74 -4.12 -2.66 -3.55
CA VAL A 74 -3.33 -1.54 -3.01
C VAL A 74 -3.62 -0.25 -3.77
N GLU A 75 -3.47 0.88 -3.09
CA GLU A 75 -3.54 2.21 -3.65
C GLU A 75 -2.14 2.80 -3.77
N VAL A 76 -1.85 3.43 -4.89
CA VAL A 76 -0.59 4.08 -5.21
C VAL A 76 -0.88 5.51 -5.67
N PHE A 77 -0.06 6.48 -5.26
CA PHE A 77 -0.15 7.85 -5.77
C PHE A 77 0.79 8.07 -6.95
N GLU A 78 0.23 8.51 -8.07
CA GLU A 78 0.95 8.82 -9.31
C GLU A 78 0.64 10.25 -9.78
N GLN A 79 1.63 10.92 -10.37
CA GLN A 79 1.48 12.31 -10.83
C GLN A 79 1.39 12.46 -12.34
N GLU A 80 2.17 11.69 -13.09
CA GLU A 80 2.35 11.90 -14.53
C GLU A 80 1.75 10.77 -15.35
N ASN A 81 2.41 9.61 -15.33
CA ASN A 81 2.13 8.50 -16.24
C ASN A 81 1.15 7.51 -15.61
N VAL A 82 -0.12 7.90 -15.54
CA VAL A 82 -1.16 7.05 -14.99
C VAL A 82 -1.59 5.98 -16.00
N PRO A 83 -1.48 4.68 -15.65
CA PRO A 83 -1.93 3.62 -16.53
C PRO A 83 -3.45 3.60 -16.67
N LYS A 84 -3.93 3.10 -17.81
CA LYS A 84 -5.37 2.91 -18.05
C LYS A 84 -5.93 1.82 -17.14
N VAL A 85 -7.21 1.93 -16.78
CA VAL A 85 -7.95 0.85 -16.10
C VAL A 85 -7.88 -0.43 -16.96
N GLY A 86 -7.62 -1.56 -16.31
CA GLY A 86 -7.42 -2.87 -16.93
C GLY A 86 -5.98 -3.22 -17.29
N SER A 87 -5.08 -2.22 -17.35
CA SER A 87 -3.66 -2.43 -17.63
C SER A 87 -2.98 -3.28 -16.56
N LEU A 88 -2.12 -4.21 -17.00
CA LEU A 88 -1.20 -4.92 -16.12
C LEU A 88 -0.03 -3.99 -15.77
N VAL A 89 0.28 -3.87 -14.49
CA VAL A 89 1.30 -2.98 -13.95
C VAL A 89 2.09 -3.65 -12.83
N TYR A 90 3.28 -3.13 -12.57
CA TYR A 90 4.14 -3.53 -11.46
C TYR A 90 4.23 -2.36 -10.49
N VAL A 91 4.06 -2.64 -9.20
CA VAL A 91 4.15 -1.67 -8.11
C VAL A 91 5.44 -1.92 -7.35
N LYS A 92 6.30 -0.91 -7.33
CA LYS A 92 7.54 -0.85 -6.56
C LYS A 92 7.25 -0.32 -5.17
N LEU A 93 7.70 -1.04 -4.14
CA LEU A 93 7.62 -0.61 -2.75
C LEU A 93 8.86 0.20 -2.40
N LEU A 94 8.67 1.48 -2.05
CA LEU A 94 9.77 2.36 -1.62
C LEU A 94 10.05 2.22 -0.12
N GLU A 95 9.01 1.86 0.63
CA GLU A 95 9.09 1.58 2.06
C GLU A 95 8.08 0.47 2.36
N MET A 96 8.49 -0.49 3.20
CA MET A 96 7.69 -1.64 3.58
C MET A 96 7.96 -1.94 5.05
N HIS A 97 6.90 -2.26 5.78
CA HIS A 97 6.96 -2.64 7.19
C HIS A 97 6.25 -3.97 7.40
N HIS A 98 6.67 -4.69 8.43
CA HIS A 98 6.04 -5.94 8.85
C HIS A 98 5.37 -5.72 10.20
N PHE A 99 4.30 -6.46 10.48
CA PHE A 99 3.85 -6.60 11.85
C PHE A 99 4.89 -7.45 12.59
N GLU A 100 5.21 -7.05 13.81
CA GLU A 100 5.95 -7.93 14.70
C GLU A 100 5.10 -9.19 14.87
N ASN A 101 5.61 -10.33 14.40
CA ASN A 101 4.98 -11.61 14.72
C ASN A 101 5.06 -11.75 16.23
N GLU A 102 3.93 -11.60 16.92
CA GLU A 102 3.77 -12.18 18.24
C GLU A 102 4.04 -13.67 18.05
N LYS A 103 5.24 -14.11 18.46
CA LYS A 103 5.55 -15.53 18.54
C LYS A 103 4.46 -16.14 19.42
N LEU A 104 3.59 -16.95 18.80
CA LEU A 104 2.70 -17.87 19.48
C LEU A 104 3.48 -18.71 20.49
#